data_AF-A0A1H9UEW8-F1
#
_entry.id   AF-A0A1H9UEW8-F1
#
_cell.length_a   1.000
_cell.length_b   1.000
_cell.length_c   1.000
_cell.angle_alpha   90.00
_cell.angle_beta   90.00
_cell.angle_gamma   90.00
#
_symmetry.space_group_name_H-M   'P 1'
#
loop_
_entity.id
_entity.type
_entity.pdbx_description
1 polymer ?
#
loop_
_entity_poly.entity_id
_entity_poly.type
_entity_poly.pdbx_seq_one_letter_code
_entity_poly.pdbx_strand_id
1 'polypeptide(L)'
;MRQETRTPENGYHGAECRGCGKALRGHPYYMGKPAYLPLDEGGGQAKVNHYGGFVCSYSCDYRAALRLEQDMPGHGGQARLTPPLSTQIARRWES
;
A
#
# COMPACT_ATOMS: atom_id res chain seq x y z
N MET A 1 -17.25 24.00 10.63
CA MET A 1 -16.88 22.83 11.46
C MET A 1 -15.84 22.03 10.70
N ARG A 2 -14.56 22.15 11.06
CA ARG A 2 -13.47 21.35 10.45
C ARG A 2 -13.24 20.16 11.36
N GLN A 3 -13.48 18.94 10.90
CA GLN A 3 -13.19 17.76 11.69
C GLN A 3 -11.67 17.61 11.77
N GLU A 4 -11.15 17.79 12.97
CA GLU A 4 -9.75 17.55 13.33
C GLU A 4 -9.43 16.06 13.10
N THR A 5 -8.46 15.82 12.24
CA THR A 5 -7.85 14.50 12.06
C THR A 5 -7.20 14.10 13.38
N ARG A 6 -7.90 13.26 14.15
CA ARG A 6 -7.35 12.64 15.37
C ARG A 6 -6.04 11.93 14.99
N THR A 7 -4.94 12.54 15.40
CA THR A 7 -3.65 11.87 15.40
C THR A 7 -3.73 10.81 16.50
N PRO A 8 -3.41 9.53 16.25
CA PRO A 8 -3.38 8.56 17.32
C PRO A 8 -2.38 9.03 18.37
N GLU A 9 -2.84 9.12 19.62
CA GLU A 9 -2.15 9.66 20.80
C GLU A 9 -0.85 8.93 21.23
N ASN A 10 -0.33 8.04 20.38
CA ASN A 10 1.01 7.48 20.46
C ASN A 10 1.79 7.91 19.22
N GLY A 11 2.81 8.75 19.41
CA GLY A 11 3.62 9.43 18.38
C GLY A 11 4.46 8.53 17.46
N TYR A 12 3.85 7.50 16.89
CA TYR A 12 4.36 6.75 15.76
C TYR A 12 3.39 6.98 14.60
N HIS A 13 3.86 7.58 13.51
CA HIS A 13 3.17 7.47 12.24
C HIS A 13 3.06 5.96 11.95
N GLY A 14 1.87 5.39 12.09
CA GLY A 14 1.65 3.97 11.89
C GLY A 14 2.00 3.55 10.47
N ALA A 15 2.04 2.25 10.21
CA ALA A 15 2.05 1.77 8.84
C ALA A 15 0.90 2.42 8.04
N GLU A 16 1.14 2.73 6.77
CA GLU A 16 0.11 3.31 5.89
C GLU A 16 0.05 2.50 4.59
N CYS A 17 -1.17 2.29 4.09
CA CYS A 17 -1.37 1.72 2.77
C CYS A 17 -0.94 2.72 1.70
N ARG A 18 0.12 2.41 0.96
CA ARG A 18 0.62 3.24 -0.15
C ARG A 18 -0.41 3.47 -1.25
N GLY A 19 -1.34 2.54 -1.42
CA GLY A 19 -2.38 2.64 -2.44
C GLY A 19 -3.44 3.68 -2.08
N CYS A 20 -3.99 3.65 -0.87
CA CYS A 20 -5.17 4.45 -0.49
C CYS A 20 -4.96 5.43 0.68
N GLY A 21 -3.78 5.46 1.29
CA GLY A 21 -3.49 6.29 2.46
C GLY A 21 -4.13 5.81 3.76
N LYS A 22 -4.75 4.62 3.77
CA LYS A 22 -5.39 4.07 4.97
C LYS A 22 -4.35 3.75 6.03
N ALA A 23 -4.63 4.15 7.27
CA ALA A 23 -3.85 3.76 8.43
C ALA A 23 -3.92 2.23 8.65
N LEU A 24 -2.75 1.63 8.81
CA LEU A 24 -2.56 0.23 9.13
C LEU A 24 -2.01 0.11 10.55
N ARG A 25 -2.26 -1.03 11.18
CA ARG A 25 -1.73 -1.34 12.50
C ARG A 25 -0.29 -1.81 12.36
N GLY A 26 0.61 -1.26 13.17
CA GLY A 26 2.02 -1.65 13.19
C GLY A 26 2.94 -0.49 12.82
N HIS A 27 4.15 -0.81 12.40
CA HIS A 27 5.21 0.17 12.15
C HIS A 27 5.37 0.47 10.65
N PRO A 28 5.86 1.66 10.28
CA PRO A 28 6.19 1.99 8.90
C PRO A 28 7.09 0.94 8.23
N TYR A 29 6.95 0.82 6.91
CA TYR A 29 7.64 -0.18 6.10
C TYR A 29 9.17 -0.15 6.27
N TYR A 30 9.78 1.03 6.38
CA TYR A 30 11.23 1.20 6.51
C TYR A 30 11.81 0.60 7.81
N MET A 31 10.96 0.22 8.77
CA MET A 31 11.39 -0.44 10.00
C MET A 31 11.49 -1.96 9.89
N GLY A 32 11.13 -2.55 8.74
CA GLY A 32 11.22 -3.99 8.51
C GLY A 32 10.29 -4.85 9.38
N LYS A 33 9.37 -4.23 10.13
CA LYS A 33 8.36 -4.92 10.94
C LYS A 33 7.07 -5.10 10.16
N PRO A 34 6.27 -6.15 10.43
CA PRO A 34 5.00 -6.35 9.73
C PRO A 34 3.98 -5.26 10.07
N ALA A 35 3.04 -5.06 9.15
CA ALA A 35 1.85 -4.25 9.34
C ALA A 35 0.59 -5.09 9.09
N TYR A 36 -0.52 -4.66 9.67
CA TYR A 36 -1.78 -5.39 9.66
C TYR A 36 -2.94 -4.47 9.27
N LEU A 37 -3.93 -5.06 8.62
CA LEU A 37 -5.20 -4.41 8.34
C LEU A 37 -5.94 -4.07 9.65
N PRO A 38 -6.82 -3.05 9.63
CA PRO A 38 -7.75 -2.81 10.73
C PRO A 38 -8.56 -4.06 11.08
N LEU A 39 -8.87 -4.26 12.37
CA LEU A 39 -9.57 -5.47 12.83
C LEU A 39 -11.02 -5.51 12.35
N ASP A 40 -11.65 -4.36 12.19
CA ASP A 40 -13.00 -4.16 11.65
C ASP A 40 -13.12 -4.55 10.16
N GLU A 41 -11.99 -4.71 9.46
CA GLU A 41 -11.94 -5.21 8.07
C GLU A 41 -11.60 -6.71 8.00
N GLY A 42 -11.70 -7.42 9.13
CA GLY A 42 -11.38 -8.85 9.25
C GLY A 42 -9.95 -9.11 9.73
N GLY A 43 -9.16 -8.07 9.95
CA GLY A 43 -7.74 -8.21 10.31
C GLY A 43 -6.92 -8.88 9.22
N GLY A 44 -5.69 -9.30 9.54
CA GLY A 44 -4.77 -9.92 8.59
C GLY A 44 -3.56 -9.05 8.28
N GLN A 45 -2.49 -9.69 7.81
CA GLN A 45 -1.24 -9.02 7.52
C GLN A 45 -1.34 -8.24 6.19
N ALA A 46 -0.93 -6.97 6.20
CA ALA A 46 -0.82 -6.19 4.98
C ALA A 46 0.30 -6.76 4.10
N LYS A 47 0.03 -6.91 2.79
CA LYS A 47 1.06 -7.35 1.84
C LYS A 47 1.98 -6.19 1.49
N VAL A 48 3.12 -6.52 0.90
CA VAL A 48 4.12 -5.55 0.43
C VAL A 48 3.95 -5.35 -1.07
N ASN A 49 3.93 -4.09 -1.52
CA ASN A 49 3.87 -3.72 -2.93
C ASN A 49 5.16 -4.14 -3.67
N HIS A 50 5.10 -4.32 -4.99
CA HIS A 50 6.26 -4.68 -5.81
C HIS A 50 7.47 -3.75 -5.61
N TYR A 51 7.23 -2.44 -5.46
CA TYR A 51 8.26 -1.43 -5.24
C TYR A 51 8.45 -1.05 -3.77
N GLY A 52 7.99 -1.88 -2.84
CA GLY A 52 8.04 -1.63 -1.40
C GLY A 52 6.90 -0.76 -0.87
N GLY A 53 6.74 -0.77 0.45
CA GLY A 53 5.60 -0.18 1.15
C GLY A 53 4.44 -1.17 1.34
N PHE A 54 3.60 -0.92 2.34
CA PHE A 54 2.45 -1.76 2.64
C PHE A 54 1.25 -1.42 1.78
N VAL A 55 0.45 -2.44 1.46
CA VAL A 55 -0.79 -2.32 0.70
C VAL A 55 -1.88 -3.19 1.30
N CYS A 56 -3.10 -2.64 1.36
CA CYS A 56 -4.23 -3.30 2.03
C CYS A 56 -5.04 -4.23 1.11
N SER A 57 -4.84 -4.17 -0.21
CA SER A 57 -5.60 -4.95 -1.18
C SER A 57 -4.84 -5.08 -2.50
N TYR A 58 -5.24 -6.06 -3.32
CA TYR A 58 -4.77 -6.21 -4.71
C TYR A 58 -4.91 -4.91 -5.51
N SER A 59 -6.07 -4.24 -5.41
CA SER A 59 -6.31 -2.98 -6.12
C SER A 59 -5.38 -1.85 -5.66
N CYS A 60 -5.04 -1.80 -4.36
CA CYS A 60 -4.06 -0.86 -3.83
C CYS A 60 -2.64 -1.18 -4.28
N ASP A 61 -2.28 -2.46 -4.38
CA ASP A 61 -1.00 -2.91 -4.94
C ASP A 61 -0.85 -2.48 -6.40
N TYR A 62 -1.86 -2.78 -7.24
CA TYR A 62 -1.89 -2.41 -8.64
C TYR A 62 -1.78 -0.89 -8.83
N ARG A 63 -2.61 -0.11 -8.12
CA ARG A 63 -2.62 1.35 -8.24
C ARG A 63 -1.30 1.97 -7.76
N ALA A 64 -0.76 1.49 -6.65
CA ALA A 64 0.51 1.97 -6.13
C ALA A 64 1.66 1.67 -7.10
N ALA A 65 1.71 0.45 -7.64
CA ALA A 65 2.70 0.08 -8.64
C ALA A 65 2.58 0.94 -9.91
N LEU A 66 1.35 1.15 -10.41
CA LEU A 66 1.13 1.96 -11.60
C LEU A 66 1.59 3.40 -11.38
N ARG A 67 1.23 4.01 -10.26
CA ARG A 67 1.66 5.36 -9.92
C ARG A 67 3.19 5.48 -9.87
N LEU A 68 3.86 4.49 -9.29
CA LEU A 68 5.32 4.51 -9.20
C LEU A 68 5.98 4.36 -10.57
N GLU A 69 5.50 3.47 -11.44
CA GLU A 69 6.00 3.44 -12.81
C GLU A 69 5.72 4.76 -13.52
N GLN A 70 4.56 5.38 -13.28
CA GLN A 70 4.20 6.68 -13.85
C GLN A 70 5.10 7.84 -13.39
N ASP A 71 5.63 7.76 -12.18
CA ASP A 71 6.55 8.76 -11.64
C ASP A 71 8.01 8.54 -12.12
N MET A 72 8.31 7.41 -12.78
CA MET A 72 9.67 7.13 -13.28
C MET A 72 9.99 7.92 -14.56
N PRO A 73 11.20 8.49 -14.67
CA PRO A 73 11.65 9.12 -15.91
C PRO A 73 11.55 8.15 -17.10
N GLY A 74 10.89 8.58 -18.18
CA GLY A 74 10.78 7.80 -19.42
C GLY A 74 9.56 6.86 -19.51
N HIS A 75 8.63 6.88 -18.56
CA HIS A 75 7.51 5.92 -18.52
C HIS A 75 6.44 6.06 -19.63
N GLY A 76 6.48 7.12 -20.45
CA GLY A 76 5.65 7.25 -21.64
C GLY A 76 4.13 7.37 -21.42
N GLY A 77 3.65 7.74 -20.22
CA GLY A 77 2.23 8.03 -20.00
C GLY A 77 1.31 6.81 -19.92
N GLN A 78 1.83 5.60 -19.70
CA GLN A 78 1.04 4.37 -19.64
C GLN A 78 -0.14 4.45 -18.64
N ALA A 79 -1.33 4.03 -19.10
CA ALA A 79 -2.55 4.01 -18.27
C ALA A 79 -2.72 2.72 -17.45
N ARG A 80 -1.87 1.71 -17.71
CA ARG A 80 -1.93 0.37 -17.15
C ARG A 80 -0.53 -0.17 -16.93
N LEU A 81 -0.40 -1.06 -15.96
CA LEU A 81 0.85 -1.81 -15.74
C LEU A 81 1.17 -2.69 -16.94
N THR A 82 2.46 -2.90 -17.16
CA THR A 82 2.93 -3.89 -18.13
C THR A 82 2.40 -5.29 -17.78
N PRO A 83 2.11 -6.15 -18.78
CA PRO A 83 1.59 -7.49 -18.53
C PRO A 83 2.44 -8.31 -17.54
N PRO A 84 3.79 -8.35 -17.63
CA PRO A 84 4.60 -9.11 -16.69
C PRO A 84 4.41 -8.69 -15.23
N LEU A 85 4.39 -7.39 -14.95
CA LEU A 85 4.22 -6.88 -13.59
C LEU A 85 2.81 -7.11 -13.07
N SER A 86 1.79 -6.87 -13.89
CA SER A 86 0.40 -7.13 -13.48
C SER A 86 0.15 -8.60 -13.13
N THR A 87 0.72 -9.54 -13.91
CA THR A 87 0.67 -10.98 -13.61
C THR A 87 1.42 -11.31 -12.32
N GLN A 88 2.58 -10.70 -12.07
CA GLN A 88 3.33 -10.95 -10.84
C GLN A 88 2.55 -10.48 -9.60
N ILE A 89 1.89 -9.31 -9.68
CA ILE A 89 1.03 -8.81 -8.61
C ILE A 89 -0.15 -9.78 -8.41
N ALA A 90 -0.85 -10.20 -9.46
CA ALA A 90 -1.96 -11.13 -9.35
C ALA A 90 -1.57 -12.43 -8.62
N ARG A 91 -0.47 -13.08 -9.04
CA ARG A 91 0.05 -14.30 -8.40
C ARG A 91 0.38 -14.12 -6.92
N ARG A 92 0.88 -12.95 -6.52
CA ARG A 92 1.17 -12.64 -5.11
C ARG A 92 -0.10 -12.58 -4.27
N TRP A 93 -1.23 -12.18 -4.84
CA TRP A 93 -2.51 -12.05 -4.13
C TRP A 93 -3.37 -13.31 -4.15
N GLU A 94 -3.07 -14.26 -5.05
CA GLU A 94 -3.68 -15.59 -5.09
C GLU A 94 -3.02 -16.60 -4.13
N SER A 95 -1.80 -16.29 -3.66
CA SER A 95 -1.05 -17.01 -2.62
C SER A 95 -1.37 -16.53 -1.22
#